data_AF-A0AB36RHB3-F1
#
_entry.id   AF-A0AB36RHB3-F1
#
_cell.length_a   1.000
_cell.length_b   1.000
_cell.length_c   1.000
_cell.angle_alpha   90.00
_cell.angle_beta   90.00
_cell.angle_gamma   90.00
#
_symmetry.space_group_name_H-M   'P 1'
#
loop_
_entity.id
_entity.type
_entity.pdbx_description
1 polymer ?
#
loop_
_entity_poly.entity_id
_entity_poly.type
_entity_poly.pdbx_seq_one_letter_code
_entity_poly.pdbx_strand_id
1 'polypeptide(L)'
;MSEIPDDIDASVRAVFEKAAPNLFAPLLWDAIAEALMAERERCAKIAEDDDGWFSDWGEDRNTRVAQQTCKDAAARIRSPNTAGAQE
;
A
#
# COMPACT_ATOMS: atom_id res chain seq x y z
N MET A 1 -7.78 12.23 12.97
CA MET A 1 -7.99 11.06 12.11
C MET A 1 -7.18 11.28 10.85
N SER A 2 -6.36 10.31 10.45
CA SER A 2 -5.73 10.35 9.13
C SER A 2 -6.83 10.33 8.06
N GLU A 3 -6.67 11.15 7.02
CA GLU A 3 -7.58 11.18 5.88
C GLU A 3 -7.53 9.81 5.16
N ILE A 4 -8.69 9.22 4.88
CA ILE A 4 -8.79 7.95 4.15
C ILE A 4 -8.51 8.24 2.67
N PRO A 5 -7.52 7.57 2.04
CA PRO A 5 -7.26 7.74 0.61
C PRO A 5 -8.46 7.30 -0.26
N ASP A 6 -8.72 8.02 -1.36
CA ASP A 6 -9.85 7.75 -2.28
C ASP A 6 -9.91 6.30 -2.77
N ASP A 7 -8.76 5.69 -3.02
CA ASP A 7 -8.67 4.31 -3.51
C ASP A 7 -9.00 3.27 -2.42
N ILE A 8 -8.72 3.60 -1.17
CA ILE A 8 -9.18 2.80 -0.02
C ILE A 8 -10.67 3.02 0.22
N ASP A 9 -11.16 4.25 0.15
CA ASP A 9 -12.60 4.53 0.28
C ASP A 9 -13.43 3.76 -0.75
N ALA A 10 -13.00 3.77 -2.02
CA ALA A 10 -13.61 2.98 -3.09
C ALA A 10 -13.57 1.47 -2.81
N SER A 11 -12.48 0.97 -2.22
CA SER A 11 -12.34 -0.45 -1.86
C SER A 11 -13.28 -0.84 -0.72
N VAL A 12 -13.37 -0.01 0.33
CA VAL A 12 -14.30 -0.21 1.45
C VAL A 12 -15.73 -0.23 0.91
N ARG A 13 -16.09 0.74 0.07
CA ARG A 13 -17.40 0.79 -0.60
C ARG A 13 -17.74 -0.50 -1.33
N ALA A 14 -16.81 -1.02 -2.14
CA ALA A 14 -17.01 -2.25 -2.90
C ALA A 14 -17.24 -3.48 -2.00
N VAL A 15 -16.62 -3.52 -0.81
CA VAL A 15 -16.86 -4.56 0.20
C VAL A 15 -18.28 -4.45 0.76
N PHE A 16 -18.70 -3.24 1.14
CA PHE A 16 -20.06 -3.00 1.67
C PHE A 16 -21.15 -3.30 0.65
N GLU A 17 -20.99 -2.88 -0.61
CA GLU A 17 -21.95 -3.15 -1.68
C GLU A 17 -22.17 -4.65 -1.90
N LYS A 18 -21.14 -5.49 -1.68
CA LYS A 18 -21.23 -6.95 -1.80
C LYS A 18 -21.76 -7.63 -0.55
N ALA A 19 -21.25 -7.26 0.62
CA ALA A 19 -21.51 -7.97 1.87
C ALA A 19 -22.80 -7.50 2.55
N ALA A 20 -23.14 -6.22 2.43
CA ALA A 20 -24.24 -5.60 3.15
C ALA A 20 -24.78 -4.35 2.41
N PRO A 21 -25.41 -4.51 1.23
CA PRO A 21 -25.79 -3.41 0.33
C PRO A 21 -26.75 -2.37 0.94
N ASN A 22 -27.42 -2.70 2.05
CA ASN A 22 -28.36 -1.83 2.74
C ASN A 22 -27.87 -1.39 4.14
N LEU A 23 -26.62 -1.71 4.50
CA LEU A 23 -26.06 -1.36 5.81
C LEU A 23 -25.16 -0.13 5.67
N PHE A 24 -25.57 0.98 6.28
CA PHE A 24 -24.66 2.10 6.53
C PHE A 24 -24.15 2.01 7.97
N ALA A 25 -22.88 1.65 8.12
CA ALA A 25 -22.23 1.51 9.42
C ALA A 25 -20.88 2.25 9.42
N PRO A 26 -20.85 3.56 9.75
CA PRO A 26 -19.64 4.38 9.71
C PRO A 26 -18.47 3.79 10.52
N LEU A 27 -18.72 3.25 11.70
CA LEU A 27 -17.68 2.62 12.53
C LEU A 27 -17.04 1.40 11.85
N LEU A 28 -17.82 0.63 11.07
CA LEU A 28 -17.30 -0.50 10.33
C LEU A 28 -16.56 -0.03 9.07
N TRP A 29 -16.99 1.09 8.47
CA TRP A 29 -16.29 1.75 7.36
C TRP A 29 -14.87 2.14 7.78
N ASP A 30 -14.76 2.89 8.87
CA ASP A 30 -13.49 3.37 9.40
C ASP A 30 -12.57 2.19 9.78
N ALA A 31 -13.12 1.15 10.43
CA ALA A 31 -12.34 -0.02 10.81
C ALA A 31 -11.77 -0.79 9.60
N ILE A 32 -12.53 -0.92 8.51
CA ILE A 32 -12.04 -1.56 7.28
C ILE A 32 -11.02 -0.67 6.59
N ALA A 33 -11.24 0.65 6.54
CA ALA A 33 -10.29 1.59 5.96
C ALA A 33 -8.95 1.57 6.71
N GLU A 34 -8.98 1.58 8.04
CA GLU A 34 -7.79 1.46 8.89
C GLU A 34 -7.04 0.15 8.65
N ALA A 35 -7.77 -0.98 8.56
CA ALA A 35 -7.16 -2.28 8.26
C ALA A 35 -6.49 -2.30 6.88
N LEU A 36 -7.12 -1.71 5.86
CA LEU A 36 -6.54 -1.61 4.51
C LEU A 36 -5.33 -0.70 4.46
N MET A 37 -5.34 0.42 5.18
CA MET A 37 -4.17 1.31 5.30
C MET A 37 -3.00 0.60 6.00
N ALA A 38 -3.28 -0.13 7.08
CA ALA A 38 -2.26 -0.90 7.81
C ALA A 38 -1.66 -2.02 6.94
N GLU A 39 -2.49 -2.76 6.20
CA GLU A 39 -2.02 -3.82 5.31
C GLU A 39 -1.23 -3.26 4.13
N ARG A 40 -1.65 -2.12 3.57
CA ARG A 40 -0.87 -1.41 2.53
C ARG A 40 0.53 -1.09 3.02
N GLU A 41 0.66 -0.51 4.22
CA GLU A 41 1.96 -0.19 4.81
C GLU A 41 2.80 -1.45 5.07
N ARG A 42 2.16 -2.53 5.56
CA ARG A 42 2.84 -3.83 5.76
C ARG A 42 3.42 -4.36 4.45
N CYS A 43 2.64 -4.34 3.37
CA CYS A 43 3.09 -4.76 2.04
C CYS A 43 4.20 -3.86 1.50
N ALA A 44 4.13 -2.54 1.73
CA ALA A 44 5.18 -1.61 1.32
C ALA A 44 6.51 -1.93 2.01
N LYS A 45 6.51 -2.20 3.33
CA LYS A 45 7.72 -2.58 4.07
C LYS A 45 8.36 -3.88 3.58
N ILE A 46 7.53 -4.87 3.25
CA ILE A 46 8.01 -6.11 2.62
C ILE A 46 8.72 -5.78 1.29
N ALA A 47 8.15 -4.89 0.49
CA ALA A 47 8.74 -4.48 -0.79
C ALA A 47 10.01 -3.63 -0.63
N GLU A 48 10.13 -2.84 0.44
CA GLU A 48 11.37 -2.10 0.78
C GLU A 48 12.51 -3.01 1.22
N ASP A 49 12.22 -4.30 1.42
CA ASP A 49 13.14 -5.22 2.07
C ASP A 49 13.56 -4.69 3.44
N ASP A 50 12.57 -4.32 4.28
CA ASP A 50 12.79 -3.80 5.64
C ASP A 50 13.58 -4.80 6.52
N ASP A 51 13.52 -6.09 6.18
CA ASP A 51 14.31 -7.16 6.81
C ASP A 51 15.79 -7.17 6.38
N GLY A 52 16.16 -6.36 5.39
CA GLY A 52 17.54 -6.09 4.98
C GLY A 52 18.21 -7.19 4.16
N TRP A 53 17.46 -8.08 3.51
CA TRP A 53 17.99 -9.20 2.72
C TRP A 53 18.97 -8.78 1.62
N PHE A 54 18.76 -7.63 0.98
CA PHE A 54 19.64 -7.03 -0.03
C PHE A 54 20.78 -6.20 0.58
N SER A 55 20.71 -5.87 1.87
CA SER A 55 21.79 -5.17 2.59
C SER A 55 23.02 -6.07 2.72
N ASP A 56 22.82 -7.39 2.74
CA ASP A 56 23.87 -8.40 2.83
C ASP A 56 24.63 -8.64 1.50
N TRP A 57 24.11 -8.11 0.38
CA TRP A 57 24.66 -8.36 -0.95
C TRP A 57 25.81 -7.41 -1.34
N GLY A 58 26.16 -6.46 -0.46
CA GLY A 58 27.25 -5.50 -0.67
C GLY A 58 26.93 -4.34 -1.63
N GLU A 59 27.85 -3.40 -1.77
CA GLU A 59 27.62 -2.14 -2.53
C GLU A 59 28.08 -2.20 -4.00
N ASP A 60 27.73 -3.25 -4.74
CA ASP A 60 27.95 -3.25 -6.19
C ASP A 60 26.80 -2.54 -6.94
N ARG A 61 27.04 -2.23 -8.22
CA ARG A 61 26.09 -1.50 -9.08
C ARG A 61 24.75 -2.24 -9.19
N ASN A 62 24.75 -3.57 -9.25
CA ASN A 62 23.54 -4.37 -9.39
C ASN A 62 22.74 -4.37 -8.08
N THR A 63 23.40 -4.47 -6.93
CA THR A 63 22.73 -4.37 -5.62
C THR A 63 22.06 -3.01 -5.43
N ARG A 64 22.70 -1.92 -5.84
CA ARG A 64 22.09 -0.58 -5.78
C ARG A 64 20.83 -0.47 -6.68
N VAL A 65 20.86 -1.06 -7.87
CA VAL A 65 19.70 -1.08 -8.78
C VAL A 65 18.55 -1.91 -8.18
N ALA A 66 18.85 -3.05 -7.58
CA ALA A 66 17.85 -3.88 -6.91
C ALA A 66 17.20 -3.14 -5.72
N GLN A 67 18.01 -2.53 -4.85
CA GLN A 67 17.52 -1.73 -3.72
C GLN A 67 16.63 -0.56 -4.16
N GLN A 68 17.01 0.14 -5.25
CA GLN A 68 16.18 1.21 -5.79
C GLN A 68 14.85 0.67 -6.34
N THR A 69 14.89 -0.47 -7.04
CA THR A 69 13.69 -1.11 -7.58
C THR A 69 12.70 -1.50 -6.47
N CYS A 70 13.20 -2.02 -5.35
CA CYS A 70 12.43 -2.32 -4.14
C CYS A 70 11.76 -1.07 -3.54
N LYS A 71 12.52 0.03 -3.39
CA LYS A 71 11.98 1.31 -2.91
C LYS A 71 10.91 1.88 -3.84
N ASP A 72 11.12 1.80 -5.16
CA ASP A 72 10.15 2.26 -6.14
C ASP A 72 8.86 1.44 -6.08
N ALA A 73 8.98 0.11 -5.88
CA ALA A 73 7.83 -0.76 -5.69
C ALA A 73 7.04 -0.41 -4.43
N ALA A 74 7.71 -0.18 -3.31
CA ALA A 74 7.07 0.23 -2.06
C ALA A 74 6.37 1.58 -2.15
N ALA A 75 6.99 2.56 -2.82
CA ALA A 75 6.38 3.86 -3.09
C ALA A 75 5.07 3.70 -3.91
N ARG A 76 5.08 2.84 -4.92
CA ARG A 76 3.88 2.52 -5.73
C ARG A 76 2.79 1.82 -4.92
N ILE A 77 3.15 0.96 -3.97
CA ILE A 77 2.17 0.32 -3.07
C ILE A 77 1.51 1.36 -2.16
N ARG A 78 2.29 2.29 -1.59
CA ARG A 78 1.75 3.36 -0.74
C ARG A 78 0.89 4.35 -1.52
N SER A 79 1.22 4.60 -2.78
CA SER A 79 0.53 5.56 -3.65
C SER A 79 0.31 4.97 -5.05
N PRO A 80 -0.74 4.16 -5.25
CA PRO A 80 -1.00 3.49 -6.53
C PRO A 80 -1.24 4.47 -7.69
N ASN A 81 -1.72 5.68 -7.39
CA ASN A 81 -2.10 6.70 -8.37
C ASN A 81 -0.92 7.50 -8.97
N THR A 82 0.32 7.34 -8.48
CA THR A 82 1.49 8.01 -9.09
C THR A 82 2.18 7.17 -10.18
N ALA A 83 1.77 5.92 -10.39
CA ALA A 83 2.39 5.01 -11.36
C ALA A 83 1.99 5.28 -12.83
N GLY A 84 1.04 6.19 -13.10
CA GLY A 84 0.57 6.54 -14.45
C GLY A 84 1.06 7.88 -14.99
N ALA A 85 1.90 8.62 -14.25
CA ALA A 85 2.37 9.96 -14.63
C ALA A 85 3.84 9.96 -15.12
N GLN A 86 4.21 9.00 -15.97
CA GLN A 86 5.40 9.11 -16.79
C GLN A 86 4.96 9.10 -18.26
N GLU A 87 5.10 10.28 -18.87
CA GLU A 87 4.98 10.58 -20.30
C GLU A 87 5.87 9.68 -21.17
#